data_AF-A0A517XQY2-F1
#
_entry.id   AF-A0A517XQY2-F1
#
_cell.length_a   1.000
_cell.length_b   1.000
_cell.length_c   1.000
_cell.angle_alpha   90.00
_cell.angle_beta   90.00
_cell.angle_gamma   90.00
#
_symmetry.space_group_name_H-M   'P 1'
#
loop_
_entity.id
_entity.type
_entity.pdbx_description
1 polymer ?
#
loop_
_entity_poly.entity_id
_entity_poly.type
_entity_poly.pdbx_seq_one_letter_code
_entity_poly.pdbx_strand_id
1 'polypeptide(L)'
;MLIGHVGDERYSALAGVRLEFQDARGGSWEALSRASGAVHAELPPGDYRVVIHHPGFGAKFSRVTLPAAEPYLFRLLSDGLLGYAWPKWVRAGEASEFRVHSVEPYHLELWRYGWEPEFVRSLGWHDEHAPRATMQTTPDGDYTRTGVRWNEVGYANSVHSQHVAAPARSGLYYFRASTAGGRRFAFPWVVAPAKPTHPVAVLASNLTWNAYNSFGGRSNYIHADGFPPTPTVNSRAELKRYADAGFFTWGAADYPPLSFDRPEPFNHIDFAERVTDPIEGRQACHLAPAEWRLLGWLEREEFAYDYYAESHLDDGTLDLRAYRVLILSVHPEYWTRRMYDRVKRWVFEEGGRLMYLGGNGLNCEVELRPDGSMVCHNEKLRGLSVEGLGGFESRLHIRHESEANLLGVVFTPAGAMTGAPYRVLDADHWAFAGTGLKTGDEFGELSLHRRCPGGASGHETDKRSPSSPPHAHVLARGLNPDDGGAEIVTYDTPAGGAVFSVGSINYVASLPVDGHVSRVTANVLWRFLE
;
A
#
# COMPACT_ATOMS: atom_id res chain seq x y z
N MET A 1 40.67 -8.19 0.39
CA MET A 1 39.72 -7.95 1.50
C MET A 1 38.27 -7.98 0.99
N LEU A 2 37.26 -8.18 1.86
CA LEU A 2 35.85 -8.01 1.48
C LEU A 2 35.57 -6.51 1.35
N ILE A 3 35.10 -6.07 0.18
CA ILE A 3 34.72 -4.67 -0.07
C ILE A 3 33.24 -4.45 0.21
N GLY A 4 32.40 -5.39 -0.22
CA GLY A 4 30.96 -5.23 -0.18
C GLY A 4 30.20 -6.38 -0.84
N HIS A 5 28.90 -6.19 -1.01
CA HIS A 5 27.98 -7.07 -1.70
C HIS A 5 27.20 -6.29 -2.76
N VAL A 6 26.83 -6.95 -3.87
CA VAL A 6 25.95 -6.39 -4.89
C VAL A 6 24.60 -7.09 -4.88
N GLY A 7 23.51 -6.31 -4.86
CA GLY A 7 22.16 -6.84 -5.05
C GLY A 7 21.25 -5.91 -5.86
N ASP A 8 20.13 -6.46 -6.33
CA ASP A 8 19.12 -5.76 -7.14
C ASP A 8 18.10 -4.97 -6.30
N GLU A 9 17.09 -4.36 -6.93
CA GLU A 9 16.02 -3.64 -6.24
C GLU A 9 15.14 -4.49 -5.31
N ARG A 10 15.30 -5.82 -5.25
CA ARG A 10 14.65 -6.71 -4.26
C ARG A 10 15.63 -7.19 -3.18
N TYR A 11 16.87 -6.71 -3.25
CA TYR A 11 18.00 -7.18 -2.46
C TYR A 11 18.33 -8.65 -2.68
N SER A 12 18.11 -9.14 -3.90
CA SER A 12 18.61 -10.41 -4.37
C SER A 12 20.04 -10.28 -4.87
N ALA A 13 20.88 -11.28 -4.60
CA ALA A 13 22.30 -11.25 -4.89
C ALA A 13 22.55 -11.27 -6.40
N LEU A 14 23.47 -10.41 -6.87
CA LEU A 14 23.86 -10.34 -8.28
C LEU A 14 25.27 -10.88 -8.49
N ALA A 15 25.39 -11.91 -9.32
CA ALA A 15 26.66 -12.56 -9.66
C ALA A 15 27.25 -12.00 -10.96
N GLY A 16 28.58 -11.93 -11.05
CA GLY A 16 29.26 -11.48 -12.28
C GLY A 16 29.05 -9.99 -12.60
N VAL A 17 28.72 -9.18 -11.60
CA VAL A 17 28.72 -7.72 -11.70
C VAL A 17 30.17 -7.26 -11.79
N ARG A 18 30.49 -6.41 -12.77
CA ARG A 18 31.84 -5.83 -12.92
C ARG A 18 31.91 -4.52 -12.15
N LEU A 19 32.96 -4.37 -11.36
CA LEU A 19 33.25 -3.17 -10.59
C LEU A 19 34.66 -2.68 -10.94
N GLU A 20 34.76 -1.44 -11.40
CA GLU A 20 36.05 -0.77 -11.64
C GLU A 20 36.23 0.33 -10.59
N PHE A 21 37.21 0.17 -9.70
CA PHE A 21 37.56 1.13 -8.66
C PHE A 21 38.62 2.09 -9.21
N GLN A 22 38.33 3.38 -9.22
CA GLN A 22 39.20 4.43 -9.77
C GLN A 22 39.56 5.43 -8.68
N ASP A 23 40.85 5.65 -8.44
CA ASP A 23 41.31 6.69 -7.52
C ASP A 23 41.58 8.02 -8.25
N ALA A 24 41.82 9.10 -7.49
CA ALA A 24 42.11 10.42 -8.05
C ALA A 24 43.50 10.53 -8.71
N ARG A 25 44.38 9.54 -8.52
CA ARG A 25 45.76 9.51 -9.04
C ARG A 25 45.86 8.73 -10.36
N GLY A 26 44.73 8.24 -10.88
CA GLY A 26 44.66 7.47 -12.12
C GLY A 26 44.85 5.95 -11.94
N GLY A 27 44.92 5.47 -10.69
CA GLY A 27 44.87 4.04 -10.40
C GLY A 27 43.49 3.46 -10.73
N SER A 28 43.48 2.26 -11.32
CA SER A 28 42.26 1.52 -11.65
C SER A 28 42.43 0.04 -11.30
N TRP A 29 41.41 -0.54 -10.67
CA TRP A 29 41.37 -1.94 -10.25
C TRP A 29 40.00 -2.55 -10.57
N GLU A 30 40.00 -3.76 -11.12
CA GLU A 30 38.79 -4.52 -11.42
C GLU A 30 38.45 -5.51 -10.31
N ALA A 31 37.16 -5.68 -10.04
CA ALA A 31 36.63 -6.82 -9.30
C ALA A 31 35.34 -7.34 -9.96
N LEU A 32 35.02 -8.61 -9.71
CA LEU A 32 33.73 -9.20 -10.05
C LEU A 32 33.00 -9.66 -8.79
N SER A 33 31.68 -9.45 -8.77
CA SER A 33 30.84 -10.06 -7.73
C SER A 33 30.78 -11.58 -7.90
N ARG A 34 30.89 -12.30 -6.79
CA ARG A 34 30.73 -13.77 -6.73
C ARG A 34 29.26 -14.16 -6.80
N ALA A 35 28.98 -15.46 -6.84
CA ALA A 35 27.61 -16.00 -6.83
C ALA A 35 26.72 -15.48 -5.69
N SER A 36 27.32 -15.17 -4.53
CA SER A 36 26.65 -14.58 -3.36
C SER A 36 26.52 -13.05 -3.41
N GLY A 37 26.88 -12.41 -4.52
CA GLY A 37 27.01 -10.96 -4.64
C GLY A 37 28.26 -10.37 -3.98
N ALA A 38 29.05 -11.16 -3.24
CA ALA A 38 30.24 -10.66 -2.54
C ALA A 38 31.33 -10.16 -3.51
N VAL A 39 31.93 -9.02 -3.18
CA VAL A 39 33.02 -8.37 -3.93
C VAL A 39 34.27 -8.36 -3.08
N HIS A 40 35.32 -9.03 -3.55
CA HIS A 40 36.63 -9.01 -2.92
C HIS A 40 37.64 -8.36 -3.85
N ALA A 41 38.43 -7.42 -3.31
CA ALA A 41 39.52 -6.77 -4.02
C ALA A 41 40.66 -6.46 -3.03
N GLU A 42 41.86 -6.26 -3.54
CA GLU A 42 42.99 -5.72 -2.78
C GLU A 42 43.28 -4.33 -3.32
N LEU A 43 42.97 -3.31 -2.52
CA LEU A 43 43.03 -1.91 -2.88
C LEU A 43 43.80 -1.15 -1.80
N PRO A 44 44.65 -0.16 -2.16
CA PRO A 44 45.23 0.76 -1.19
C PRO A 44 44.15 1.48 -0.35
N PRO A 45 44.45 1.97 0.86
CA PRO A 45 43.57 2.90 1.55
C PRO A 45 43.36 4.18 0.72
N GLY A 46 42.13 4.69 0.65
CA GLY A 46 41.79 5.88 -0.11
C GLY A 46 40.33 5.97 -0.54
N ASP A 47 40.02 7.03 -1.29
CA ASP A 47 38.70 7.28 -1.88
C ASP A 47 38.66 6.80 -3.33
N TYR A 48 37.59 6.12 -3.69
CA TYR A 48 37.39 5.55 -5.01
C TYR A 48 36.04 5.94 -5.59
N ARG A 49 36.05 6.27 -6.87
CA ARG A 49 34.86 6.21 -7.72
C ARG A 49 34.74 4.80 -8.25
N VAL A 50 33.59 4.18 -8.10
CA VAL A 50 33.36 2.80 -8.55
C VAL A 50 32.41 2.82 -9.74
N VAL A 51 32.87 2.35 -10.89
CA VAL A 51 32.01 2.10 -12.05
C VAL A 51 31.43 0.71 -11.89
N ILE A 52 30.10 0.61 -11.88
CA ILE A 52 29.40 -0.66 -11.68
C ILE A 52 28.56 -0.96 -12.91
N HIS A 53 28.77 -2.13 -13.50
CA HIS A 53 28.07 -2.56 -14.70
C HIS A 53 27.69 -4.04 -14.62
N HIS A 54 26.44 -4.34 -14.98
CA HIS A 54 25.94 -5.69 -15.16
C HIS A 54 24.92 -5.69 -16.31
N PRO A 55 25.01 -6.60 -17.29
CA PRO A 55 24.03 -6.68 -18.37
C PRO A 55 22.61 -6.84 -17.84
N GLY A 56 21.65 -6.09 -18.37
CA GLY A 56 20.26 -6.08 -17.91
C GLY A 56 20.01 -5.20 -16.68
N PHE A 57 21.00 -4.39 -16.26
CA PHE A 57 20.87 -3.44 -15.16
C PHE A 57 21.41 -2.06 -15.55
N GLY A 58 20.87 -1.03 -14.91
CA GLY A 58 21.31 0.34 -15.06
C GLY A 58 22.72 0.52 -14.50
N ALA A 59 23.69 0.77 -15.39
CA ALA A 59 25.05 1.07 -15.00
C ALA A 59 25.10 2.36 -14.18
N LYS A 60 25.94 2.40 -13.14
CA LYS A 60 26.01 3.56 -12.25
C LYS A 60 27.42 3.79 -11.71
N PHE A 61 27.57 4.94 -11.06
CA PHE A 61 28.76 5.27 -10.29
C PHE A 61 28.44 5.29 -8.80
N SER A 62 29.30 4.65 -8.02
CA SER A 62 29.28 4.69 -6.56
C SER A 62 30.55 5.35 -6.03
N ARG A 63 30.56 5.68 -4.75
CA ARG A 63 31.73 6.21 -4.05
C ARG A 63 32.01 5.35 -2.83
N VAL A 64 33.28 4.97 -2.63
CA VAL A 64 33.72 4.21 -1.46
C VAL A 64 35.00 4.81 -0.90
N THR A 65 35.17 4.70 0.42
CA THR A 65 36.37 5.10 1.16
C THR A 65 36.87 3.88 1.90
N LEU A 66 38.15 3.53 1.70
CA LEU A 66 38.75 2.33 2.24
C LEU A 66 39.90 2.68 3.21
N PRO A 67 40.06 1.93 4.32
CA PRO A 67 39.19 0.84 4.77
C PRO A 67 37.82 1.34 5.26
N ALA A 68 36.76 0.58 4.98
CA ALA A 68 35.43 0.85 5.51
C ALA A 68 35.18 0.05 6.80
N ALA A 69 34.37 0.61 7.69
CA ALA A 69 33.99 -0.07 8.93
C ALA A 69 33.07 -1.27 8.68
N GLU A 70 32.24 -1.19 7.64
CA GLU A 70 31.31 -2.23 7.21
C GLU A 70 31.42 -2.46 5.70
N PRO A 71 31.13 -3.67 5.21
CA PRO A 71 31.06 -3.93 3.77
C PRO A 71 30.02 -3.03 3.09
N TYR A 72 30.36 -2.46 1.93
CA TYR A 72 29.42 -1.67 1.14
C TYR A 72 28.28 -2.54 0.57
N LEU A 73 27.07 -1.99 0.52
CA LEU A 73 25.94 -2.63 -0.14
C LEU A 73 25.67 -1.93 -1.46
N PHE A 74 26.31 -2.41 -2.53
CA PHE A 74 26.09 -1.90 -3.87
C PHE A 74 24.70 -2.33 -4.38
N ARG A 75 23.95 -1.39 -4.94
CA ARG A 75 22.58 -1.65 -5.41
C ARG A 75 22.48 -1.39 -6.91
N LEU A 76 21.94 -2.33 -7.67
CA LEU A 76 21.63 -2.11 -9.08
C LEU A 76 20.12 -2.14 -9.28
N LEU A 77 19.66 -1.39 -10.28
CA LEU A 77 18.26 -1.38 -10.71
C LEU A 77 18.17 -2.12 -12.04
N SER A 78 17.30 -3.11 -12.12
CA SER A 78 17.07 -3.85 -13.36
C SER A 78 16.61 -2.93 -14.50
N ASP A 79 17.01 -3.27 -15.73
CA ASP A 79 16.55 -2.61 -16.94
C ASP A 79 15.05 -2.87 -17.13
N GLY A 80 14.22 -1.83 -17.05
CA GLY A 80 12.79 -2.00 -17.16
C GLY A 80 12.04 -0.71 -17.36
N LEU A 81 10.76 -0.73 -17.00
CA LEU A 81 9.89 0.44 -16.95
C LEU A 81 9.21 0.46 -15.58
N LEU A 82 9.50 1.48 -14.79
CA LEU A 82 8.93 1.70 -13.47
C LEU A 82 8.71 3.18 -13.24
N GLY A 83 7.69 3.54 -12.46
CA GLY A 83 7.45 4.93 -12.10
C GLY A 83 6.65 5.12 -10.83
N TYR A 84 6.64 6.36 -10.35
CA TYR A 84 5.76 6.82 -9.28
C TYR A 84 5.63 8.35 -9.33
N ALA A 85 4.56 8.88 -8.76
CA ALA A 85 4.40 10.32 -8.55
C ALA A 85 5.07 10.75 -7.23
N TRP A 86 5.62 11.96 -7.18
CA TRP A 86 6.20 12.54 -5.98
C TRP A 86 5.86 14.03 -5.82
N PRO A 87 5.08 14.44 -4.80
CA PRO A 87 4.42 13.58 -3.80
C PRO A 87 3.41 12.60 -4.42
N LYS A 88 3.15 11.48 -3.73
CA LYS A 88 2.19 10.45 -4.20
C LYS A 88 0.71 10.85 -4.02
N TRP A 89 0.47 11.88 -3.21
CA TRP A 89 -0.84 12.45 -2.97
C TRP A 89 -0.72 13.97 -2.94
N VAL A 90 -1.70 14.65 -3.51
CA VAL A 90 -1.78 16.11 -3.59
C VAL A 90 -3.23 16.56 -3.59
N ARG A 91 -3.45 17.87 -3.53
CA ARG A 91 -4.76 18.49 -3.78
C ARG A 91 -4.86 19.00 -5.21
N ALA A 92 -6.08 19.12 -5.71
CA ALA A 92 -6.37 19.76 -6.98
C ALA A 92 -5.73 21.16 -7.06
N GLY A 93 -5.03 21.43 -8.15
CA GLY A 93 -4.27 22.67 -8.36
C GLY A 93 -2.82 22.65 -7.84
N GLU A 94 -2.44 21.68 -6.98
CA GLU A 94 -1.04 21.40 -6.66
C GLU A 94 -0.39 20.61 -7.80
N ALA A 95 0.87 20.19 -7.63
CA ALA A 95 1.59 19.42 -8.64
C ALA A 95 2.46 18.34 -8.00
N SER A 96 2.67 17.27 -8.76
CA SER A 96 3.68 16.26 -8.45
C SER A 96 4.71 16.20 -9.58
N GLU A 97 5.87 15.69 -9.25
CA GLU A 97 6.84 15.19 -10.21
C GLU A 97 6.47 13.74 -10.58
N PHE A 98 6.44 13.38 -11.86
CA PHE A 98 6.45 11.97 -12.25
C PHE A 98 7.91 11.51 -12.35
N ARG A 99 8.25 10.45 -11.64
CA ARG A 99 9.61 9.88 -11.58
C ARG A 99 9.60 8.54 -12.27
N VAL A 100 10.22 8.44 -13.44
CA VAL A 100 10.18 7.23 -14.27
C VAL A 100 11.59 6.74 -14.58
N HIS A 101 11.83 5.46 -14.33
CA HIS A 101 12.95 4.71 -14.85
C HIS A 101 12.54 4.03 -16.15
N SER A 102 13.26 4.34 -17.23
CA SER A 102 13.20 3.56 -18.47
C SER A 102 14.55 3.55 -19.18
N VAL A 103 14.94 2.41 -19.74
CA VAL A 103 16.16 2.28 -20.56
C VAL A 103 15.94 2.54 -22.05
N GLU A 104 14.72 2.88 -22.41
CA GLU A 104 14.26 3.26 -23.76
C GLU A 104 13.25 4.41 -23.65
N PRO A 105 13.01 5.18 -24.72
CA PRO A 105 11.94 6.16 -24.76
C PRO A 105 10.60 5.61 -24.26
N TYR A 106 9.90 6.39 -23.44
CA TYR A 106 8.60 6.01 -22.94
C TYR A 106 7.56 7.10 -23.23
N HIS A 107 6.33 6.67 -23.48
CA HIS A 107 5.16 7.53 -23.55
C HIS A 107 4.41 7.50 -22.23
N LEU A 108 3.92 8.65 -21.78
CA LEU A 108 3.21 8.78 -20.52
C LEU A 108 1.83 9.40 -20.74
N GLU A 109 0.82 8.82 -20.09
CA GLU A 109 -0.56 9.30 -20.09
C GLU A 109 -1.10 9.38 -18.67
N LEU A 110 -2.00 10.34 -18.43
CA LEU A 110 -2.73 10.47 -17.17
C LEU A 110 -4.17 10.00 -17.37
N TRP A 111 -4.63 9.13 -16.47
CA TRP A 111 -5.96 8.51 -16.49
C TRP A 111 -6.61 8.63 -15.11
N ARG A 112 -7.94 8.81 -15.06
CA ARG A 112 -8.72 8.74 -13.82
C ARG A 112 -9.41 7.37 -13.74
N TYR A 113 -9.31 6.70 -12.61
CA TYR A 113 -9.83 5.35 -12.42
C TYR A 113 -11.15 5.41 -11.64
N GLY A 114 -12.24 5.16 -12.39
CA GLY A 114 -13.64 5.12 -11.92
C GLY A 114 -14.32 3.83 -12.37
N TRP A 115 -15.61 3.86 -12.74
CA TRP A 115 -16.25 2.66 -13.32
C TRP A 115 -15.58 2.25 -14.64
N GLU A 116 -15.32 3.24 -15.50
CA GLU A 116 -14.44 3.13 -16.66
C GLU A 116 -13.21 4.03 -16.44
N PRO A 117 -11.98 3.57 -16.75
CA PRO A 117 -10.83 4.45 -16.77
C PRO A 117 -11.00 5.57 -17.82
N GLU A 118 -10.96 6.82 -17.38
CA GLU A 118 -11.12 8.01 -18.21
C GLU A 118 -9.73 8.56 -18.61
N PHE A 119 -9.47 8.74 -19.90
CA PHE A 119 -8.27 9.43 -20.37
C PHE A 119 -8.35 10.91 -20.00
N VAL A 120 -7.34 11.44 -19.30
CA VAL A 120 -7.29 12.85 -18.90
C VAL A 120 -6.47 13.65 -19.89
N ARG A 121 -5.21 13.23 -20.13
CA ARG A 121 -4.31 13.85 -21.10
C ARG A 121 -3.10 12.97 -21.38
N SER A 122 -2.50 13.17 -22.55
CA SER A 122 -1.15 12.68 -22.81
C SER A 122 -0.13 13.65 -22.21
N LEU A 123 0.92 13.10 -21.58
CA LEU A 123 2.08 13.85 -21.09
C LEU A 123 3.26 13.78 -22.07
N GLY A 124 3.06 13.10 -23.21
CA GLY A 124 4.00 13.05 -24.32
C GLY A 124 4.97 11.88 -24.26
N TRP A 125 5.89 11.88 -25.21
CA TRP A 125 7.05 11.00 -25.22
C TRP A 125 8.17 11.66 -24.43
N HIS A 126 8.82 10.84 -23.61
CA HIS A 126 10.02 11.19 -22.86
C HIS A 126 11.16 10.35 -23.44
N ASP A 127 11.91 11.02 -24.30
CA ASP A 127 13.22 10.61 -24.78
C ASP A 127 14.20 11.74 -24.53
N GLU A 128 15.48 11.42 -24.62
CA GLU A 128 16.53 12.43 -24.52
C GLU A 128 17.68 12.07 -25.45
N HIS A 129 18.50 13.06 -25.82
CA HIS A 129 19.53 12.88 -26.86
C HIS A 129 20.58 11.80 -26.52
N ALA A 130 20.87 11.59 -25.23
CA ALA A 130 21.85 10.60 -24.81
C ALA A 130 21.23 9.19 -24.72
N PRO A 131 21.99 8.13 -25.03
CA PRO A 131 21.53 6.75 -24.85
C PRO A 131 21.07 6.51 -23.41
N ARG A 132 19.88 5.90 -23.25
CA ARG A 132 19.31 5.57 -21.94
C ARG A 132 19.17 6.78 -21.00
N ALA A 133 19.01 7.99 -21.52
CA ALA A 133 18.99 9.22 -20.71
C ALA A 133 17.89 9.28 -19.65
N THR A 134 16.78 8.56 -19.85
CA THR A 134 15.68 8.44 -18.88
C THR A 134 15.91 7.34 -17.82
N MET A 135 17.04 6.64 -17.88
CA MET A 135 17.36 5.58 -16.94
C MET A 135 17.71 6.19 -15.58
N GLN A 136 16.92 5.84 -14.58
CA GLN A 136 17.22 6.16 -13.19
C GLN A 136 18.12 5.09 -12.56
N THR A 137 18.78 5.44 -11.45
CA THR A 137 19.55 4.50 -10.63
C THR A 137 19.03 4.51 -9.20
N THR A 138 19.44 3.54 -8.38
CA THR A 138 19.14 3.51 -6.94
C THR A 138 20.38 3.88 -6.13
N PRO A 139 20.23 4.50 -4.94
CA PRO A 139 21.35 4.70 -4.01
C PRO A 139 21.93 3.35 -3.54
N ASP A 140 23.16 3.37 -3.06
CA ASP A 140 23.72 2.23 -2.30
C ASP A 140 23.14 2.16 -0.88
N GLY A 141 23.24 0.99 -0.24
CA GLY A 141 22.72 0.79 1.12
C GLY A 141 21.23 0.44 1.18
N ASP A 142 20.66 0.61 2.38
CA ASP A 142 19.23 0.45 2.65
C ASP A 142 18.46 1.73 2.30
N TYR A 143 18.21 1.94 1.02
CA TYR A 143 17.42 3.07 0.55
C TYR A 143 15.92 2.92 0.82
N THR A 144 15.43 1.82 1.40
CA THR A 144 14.02 1.78 1.83
C THR A 144 13.77 2.74 2.98
N ARG A 145 14.81 3.24 3.64
CA ARG A 145 14.73 4.24 4.72
C ARG A 145 14.73 5.67 4.22
N THR A 146 15.35 5.92 3.06
CA THR A 146 15.68 7.28 2.59
C THR A 146 15.06 7.63 1.25
N GLY A 147 14.63 6.64 0.47
CA GLY A 147 14.06 6.83 -0.86
C GLY A 147 15.04 6.60 -2.00
N VAL A 148 14.50 6.41 -3.21
CA VAL A 148 15.29 6.17 -4.43
C VAL A 148 15.82 7.45 -5.05
N ARG A 149 15.23 8.61 -4.72
CA ARG A 149 15.73 9.93 -5.14
C ARG A 149 15.87 10.08 -6.66
N TRP A 150 14.92 9.50 -7.39
CA TRP A 150 14.87 9.65 -8.84
C TRP A 150 14.66 11.12 -9.22
N ASN A 151 15.22 11.49 -10.37
CA ASN A 151 15.33 12.85 -10.90
C ASN A 151 16.28 13.81 -10.16
N GLU A 152 16.93 13.43 -9.04
CA GLU A 152 17.93 14.32 -8.41
C GLU A 152 19.17 14.55 -9.28
N VAL A 153 19.54 13.59 -10.13
CA VAL A 153 20.73 13.65 -10.99
C VAL A 153 20.32 13.83 -12.44
N GLY A 154 20.80 14.89 -13.09
CA GLY A 154 20.60 15.14 -14.52
C GLY A 154 19.35 15.93 -14.91
N TYR A 155 18.41 16.16 -13.98
CA TYR A 155 17.16 16.89 -14.24
C TYR A 155 17.14 18.32 -13.65
N ALA A 156 18.32 18.92 -13.46
CA ALA A 156 18.44 20.27 -12.90
C ALA A 156 17.98 21.40 -13.85
N ASN A 157 17.77 21.10 -15.14
CA ASN A 157 17.31 22.08 -16.13
C ASN A 157 15.78 22.12 -16.19
N SER A 158 15.19 23.33 -16.17
CA SER A 158 13.74 23.53 -16.28
C SER A 158 13.13 22.95 -17.56
N VAL A 159 13.91 22.77 -18.63
CA VAL A 159 13.44 22.15 -19.88
C VAL A 159 13.14 20.65 -19.69
N HIS A 160 13.78 19.99 -18.73
CA HIS A 160 13.57 18.56 -18.43
C HIS A 160 12.69 18.35 -17.20
N SER A 161 12.01 19.40 -16.72
CA SER A 161 11.17 19.28 -15.52
C SER A 161 10.01 18.32 -15.77
N GLN A 162 9.87 17.31 -14.91
CA GLN A 162 8.86 16.26 -15.04
C GLN A 162 7.66 16.52 -14.13
N HIS A 163 7.06 17.70 -14.22
CA HIS A 163 5.94 18.10 -13.35
C HIS A 163 4.59 18.03 -14.04
N VAL A 164 3.57 17.68 -13.25
CA VAL A 164 2.20 17.52 -13.71
C VAL A 164 1.26 18.13 -12.67
N ALA A 165 0.49 19.13 -13.08
CA ALA A 165 -0.52 19.74 -12.23
C ALA A 165 -1.69 18.78 -12.00
N ALA A 166 -2.19 18.73 -10.76
CA ALA A 166 -3.31 17.91 -10.36
C ALA A 166 -4.61 18.37 -11.04
N PRO A 167 -5.38 17.45 -11.65
CA PRO A 167 -6.70 17.76 -12.20
C PRO A 167 -7.65 18.35 -11.14
N ALA A 168 -8.67 19.08 -11.58
CA ALA A 168 -9.64 19.72 -10.69
C ALA A 168 -10.55 18.71 -9.95
N ARG A 169 -10.89 17.59 -10.61
CA ARG A 169 -11.73 16.53 -10.05
C ARG A 169 -10.91 15.66 -9.10
N SER A 170 -11.39 15.44 -7.89
CA SER A 170 -10.77 14.50 -6.95
C SER A 170 -10.90 13.06 -7.46
N GLY A 171 -9.99 12.17 -7.04
CA GLY A 171 -10.04 10.76 -7.43
C GLY A 171 -8.70 10.04 -7.39
N LEU A 172 -8.78 8.74 -7.70
CA LEU A 172 -7.62 7.91 -7.98
C LEU A 172 -7.21 8.10 -9.43
N TYR A 173 -6.01 8.62 -9.63
CA TYR A 173 -5.41 8.77 -10.95
C TYR A 173 -4.32 7.73 -11.12
N TYR A 174 -4.04 7.39 -12.38
CA TYR A 174 -2.89 6.57 -12.74
C TYR A 174 -2.13 7.23 -13.87
N PHE A 175 -0.82 7.18 -13.74
CA PHE A 175 0.08 7.37 -14.87
C PHE A 175 0.22 6.03 -15.58
N ARG A 176 -0.06 5.99 -16.89
CA ARG A 176 0.17 4.84 -17.75
C ARG A 176 1.42 5.11 -18.57
N ALA A 177 2.50 4.39 -18.27
CA ALA A 177 3.76 4.46 -18.98
C ALA A 177 3.88 3.28 -19.96
N SER A 178 4.27 3.55 -21.19
CA SER A 178 4.53 2.50 -22.19
C SER A 178 5.76 2.80 -23.03
N THR A 179 6.36 1.78 -23.65
CA THR A 179 7.52 1.96 -24.53
C THR A 179 7.26 1.38 -25.91
N ALA A 180 8.08 1.79 -26.89
CA ALA A 180 8.04 1.20 -28.23
C ALA A 180 8.37 -0.30 -28.21
N GLY A 181 9.19 -0.76 -27.25
CA GLY A 181 9.46 -2.17 -26.99
C GLY A 181 8.31 -2.96 -26.37
N GLY A 182 7.16 -2.32 -26.12
CA GLY A 182 5.94 -2.97 -25.61
C GLY A 182 5.89 -3.12 -24.08
N ARG A 183 6.86 -2.56 -23.34
CA ARG A 183 6.78 -2.54 -21.87
C ARG A 183 5.65 -1.61 -21.44
N ARG A 184 4.97 -1.99 -20.36
CA ARG A 184 3.87 -1.22 -19.77
C ARG A 184 3.99 -1.24 -18.26
N PHE A 185 3.72 -0.10 -17.64
CA PHE A 185 3.66 0.02 -16.20
C PHE A 185 2.69 1.15 -15.85
N ALA A 186 1.90 0.96 -14.80
CA ALA A 186 0.92 1.93 -14.32
C ALA A 186 1.16 2.17 -12.84
N PHE A 187 1.10 3.42 -12.39
CA PHE A 187 1.28 3.76 -10.97
C PHE A 187 0.27 4.80 -10.49
N PRO A 188 -0.22 4.67 -9.25
CA PRO A 188 -1.29 5.50 -8.73
C PRO A 188 -0.82 6.90 -8.36
N TRP A 189 -1.78 7.82 -8.30
CA TRP A 189 -1.66 9.17 -7.78
C TRP A 189 -2.98 9.58 -7.15
N VAL A 190 -2.94 9.98 -5.88
CA VAL A 190 -4.14 10.36 -5.13
C VAL A 190 -4.34 11.87 -5.26
N VAL A 191 -5.48 12.30 -5.81
CA VAL A 191 -5.81 13.72 -5.94
C VAL A 191 -7.01 14.04 -5.07
N ALA A 192 -6.76 14.77 -3.97
CA ALA A 192 -7.78 15.35 -3.11
C ALA A 192 -8.41 16.59 -3.77
N PRO A 193 -9.65 16.97 -3.43
CA PRO A 193 -10.24 18.18 -3.95
C PRO A 193 -9.57 19.43 -3.35
N ALA A 194 -9.64 20.55 -4.07
CA ALA A 194 -9.14 21.83 -3.56
C ALA A 194 -9.97 22.32 -2.36
N LYS A 195 -11.28 22.04 -2.37
CA LYS A 195 -12.23 22.24 -1.27
C LYS A 195 -13.24 21.10 -1.32
N PRO A 196 -13.83 20.67 -0.20
CA PRO A 196 -14.87 19.65 -0.20
C PRO A 196 -15.96 19.94 -1.25
N THR A 197 -16.27 18.94 -2.07
CA THR A 197 -17.26 19.06 -3.16
C THR A 197 -18.47 18.14 -2.99
N HIS A 198 -18.34 17.08 -2.19
CA HIS A 198 -19.39 16.09 -1.97
C HIS A 198 -19.54 15.75 -0.48
N PRO A 199 -20.70 15.19 -0.06
CA PRO A 199 -20.91 14.81 1.34
C PRO A 199 -20.19 13.52 1.76
N VAL A 200 -19.60 12.76 0.82
CA VAL A 200 -18.87 11.52 1.07
C VAL A 200 -17.37 11.74 0.86
N ALA A 201 -16.56 11.35 1.84
CA ALA A 201 -15.11 11.22 1.71
C ALA A 201 -14.73 9.73 1.70
N VAL A 202 -13.84 9.34 0.78
CA VAL A 202 -13.27 8.00 0.68
C VAL A 202 -11.77 8.08 0.90
N LEU A 203 -11.23 7.19 1.76
CA LEU A 203 -9.79 7.10 2.00
C LEU A 203 -9.11 6.02 1.15
N ALA A 204 -8.00 6.41 0.54
CA ALA A 204 -6.97 5.51 0.02
C ALA A 204 -6.10 5.01 1.18
N SER A 205 -5.85 3.70 1.25
CA SER A 205 -5.04 3.12 2.33
C SER A 205 -3.53 3.28 2.06
N ASN A 206 -3.07 4.50 1.75
CA ASN A 206 -1.72 4.75 1.25
C ASN A 206 -0.63 4.41 2.28
N LEU A 207 -0.95 4.37 3.57
CA LEU A 207 -0.02 3.88 4.60
C LEU A 207 0.16 2.36 4.50
N THR A 208 -0.93 1.62 4.29
CA THR A 208 -0.88 0.19 3.98
C THR A 208 -0.10 -0.08 2.68
N TRP A 209 -0.32 0.71 1.63
CA TRP A 209 0.44 0.56 0.38
C TRP A 209 1.96 0.64 0.61
N ASN A 210 2.42 1.59 1.42
CA ASN A 210 3.84 1.71 1.75
C ASN A 210 4.33 0.60 2.69
N ALA A 211 3.53 0.17 3.68
CA ALA A 211 3.90 -0.90 4.61
C ALA A 211 4.13 -2.23 3.88
N TYR A 212 3.36 -2.51 2.83
CA TYR A 212 3.48 -3.72 2.01
C TYR A 212 4.50 -3.62 0.88
N ASN A 213 4.89 -2.41 0.48
CA ASN A 213 5.83 -2.20 -0.61
C ASN A 213 7.21 -2.77 -0.26
N SER A 214 7.66 -3.77 -1.00
CA SER A 214 8.97 -4.43 -0.85
C SER A 214 10.03 -3.94 -1.84
N PHE A 215 9.74 -2.89 -2.62
CA PHE A 215 10.73 -2.26 -3.50
C PHE A 215 11.89 -1.69 -2.67
N GLY A 216 13.10 -2.13 -2.99
CA GLY A 216 14.34 -1.90 -2.25
C GLY A 216 14.78 -3.06 -1.36
N GLY A 217 13.95 -4.10 -1.22
CA GLY A 217 14.27 -5.32 -0.47
C GLY A 217 13.75 -5.36 0.97
N ARG A 218 13.05 -4.31 1.41
CA ARG A 218 12.41 -4.23 2.74
C ARG A 218 10.96 -3.76 2.65
N SER A 219 10.14 -4.29 3.54
CA SER A 219 8.77 -3.84 3.84
C SER A 219 8.44 -4.21 5.30
N ASN A 220 7.23 -3.90 5.76
CA ASN A 220 6.79 -4.36 7.07
C ASN A 220 6.59 -5.89 7.16
N TYR A 221 6.71 -6.60 6.03
CA TYR A 221 6.60 -8.05 5.92
C TYR A 221 7.85 -8.73 5.39
N ILE A 222 8.87 -7.99 4.96
CA ILE A 222 10.13 -8.54 4.46
C ILE A 222 11.25 -7.76 5.14
N HIS A 223 12.04 -8.45 5.96
CA HIS A 223 13.13 -7.82 6.71
C HIS A 223 12.67 -6.61 7.55
N ALA A 224 11.50 -6.74 8.19
CA ALA A 224 10.86 -5.66 8.94
C ALA A 224 11.79 -5.10 10.03
N ASP A 225 12.52 -5.98 10.71
CA ASP A 225 13.48 -5.72 11.79
C ASP A 225 14.79 -5.09 11.33
N GLY A 226 15.07 -5.09 10.03
CA GLY A 226 16.27 -4.48 9.47
C GLY A 226 16.83 -5.23 8.27
N PHE A 227 17.64 -4.52 7.49
CA PHE A 227 18.23 -5.04 6.27
C PHE A 227 19.28 -6.10 6.61
N PRO A 228 19.26 -7.30 5.98
CA PRO A 228 20.27 -8.30 6.28
C PRO A 228 21.66 -7.86 5.79
N PRO A 229 22.75 -8.38 6.39
CA PRO A 229 24.11 -7.98 6.04
C PRO A 229 24.53 -8.43 4.63
N THR A 230 23.80 -9.39 4.04
CA THR A 230 24.06 -9.91 2.70
C THR A 230 22.78 -9.97 1.88
N PRO A 231 22.85 -9.74 0.56
CA PRO A 231 21.71 -9.93 -0.32
C PRO A 231 21.31 -11.40 -0.38
N THR A 232 20.04 -11.64 -0.67
CA THR A 232 19.42 -12.97 -0.70
C THR A 232 19.81 -13.71 -1.98
N VAL A 233 20.40 -14.89 -1.86
CA VAL A 233 20.62 -15.84 -2.97
C VAL A 233 19.40 -16.74 -3.15
N ASN A 234 18.85 -17.25 -2.05
CA ASN A 234 17.69 -18.14 -2.07
C ASN A 234 16.73 -17.79 -0.93
N SER A 235 15.61 -17.17 -1.29
CA SER A 235 14.67 -16.68 -0.28
C SER A 235 14.16 -17.78 0.65
N ARG A 236 13.85 -18.97 0.13
CA ARG A 236 13.33 -20.08 0.94
C ARG A 236 14.33 -20.63 1.95
N ALA A 237 15.62 -20.58 1.62
CA ALA A 237 16.68 -21.09 2.48
C ALA A 237 17.24 -20.04 3.46
N GLU A 238 17.14 -18.74 3.14
CA GLU A 238 17.84 -17.69 3.88
C GLU A 238 16.92 -16.72 4.63
N LEU A 239 15.70 -16.47 4.15
CA LEU A 239 14.79 -15.60 4.92
C LEU A 239 14.32 -16.37 6.15
N LYS A 240 14.52 -15.76 7.33
CA LYS A 240 14.08 -16.29 8.63
C LYS A 240 12.64 -16.81 8.58
N ARG A 241 11.74 -16.11 7.87
CA ARG A 241 10.33 -16.53 7.66
C ARG A 241 10.14 -17.95 7.14
N TYR A 242 11.08 -18.46 6.36
CA TYR A 242 11.02 -19.80 5.78
C TYR A 242 12.02 -20.76 6.42
N ALA A 243 13.19 -20.25 6.82
CA ALA A 243 14.28 -21.06 7.32
C ALA A 243 14.21 -21.33 8.83
N ASP A 244 13.48 -20.51 9.59
CA ASP A 244 13.36 -20.59 11.05
C ASP A 244 11.90 -20.83 11.46
N ALA A 245 11.64 -22.01 12.04
CA ALA A 245 10.31 -22.39 12.51
C ALA A 245 9.80 -21.53 13.68
N GLY A 246 10.71 -20.89 14.42
CA GLY A 246 10.38 -19.95 15.49
C GLY A 246 10.20 -18.51 15.02
N PHE A 247 10.35 -18.25 13.71
CA PHE A 247 10.27 -16.89 13.19
C PHE A 247 8.86 -16.30 13.35
N PHE A 248 8.83 -15.07 13.86
CA PHE A 248 7.66 -14.22 13.83
C PHE A 248 8.01 -12.88 13.17
N THR A 249 7.21 -12.45 12.18
CA THR A 249 7.47 -11.23 11.38
C THR A 249 7.68 -10.00 12.26
N TRP A 250 6.94 -9.93 13.36
CA TRP A 250 6.91 -8.81 14.28
C TRP A 250 7.40 -9.21 15.68
N GLY A 251 8.48 -10.00 15.74
CA GLY A 251 9.09 -10.46 17.00
C GLY A 251 10.29 -9.63 17.47
N ALA A 252 10.59 -8.50 16.83
CA ALA A 252 11.74 -7.65 17.13
C ALA A 252 11.38 -6.49 18.07
N ALA A 253 12.40 -5.88 18.68
CA ALA A 253 12.21 -4.71 19.55
C ALA A 253 12.06 -3.41 18.74
N ASP A 254 12.75 -3.31 17.61
CA ASP A 254 12.85 -2.10 16.81
C ASP A 254 12.60 -2.38 15.33
N TYR A 255 11.99 -1.42 14.63
CA TYR A 255 11.67 -1.50 13.21
C TYR A 255 12.12 -0.20 12.52
N PRO A 256 13.11 -0.24 11.62
CA PRO A 256 13.56 0.97 10.93
C PRO A 256 12.50 1.53 9.97
N PRO A 257 12.52 2.85 9.68
CA PRO A 257 11.48 3.50 8.87
C PRO A 257 11.45 3.02 7.41
N LEU A 258 10.31 3.23 6.76
CA LEU A 258 10.02 2.97 5.35
C LEU A 258 9.66 4.28 4.63
N SER A 259 10.49 4.72 3.69
CA SER A 259 10.27 5.92 2.88
C SER A 259 9.14 5.73 1.88
N PHE A 260 8.34 6.78 1.67
CA PHE A 260 7.37 6.83 0.58
C PHE A 260 8.02 7.12 -0.79
N ASP A 261 9.25 7.65 -0.83
CA ASP A 261 9.96 8.03 -2.07
C ASP A 261 10.51 6.80 -2.80
N ARG A 262 9.62 5.96 -3.31
CA ARG A 262 9.95 4.73 -4.05
C ARG A 262 8.77 4.22 -4.87
N PRO A 263 9.03 3.54 -6.00
CA PRO A 263 8.00 2.83 -6.75
C PRO A 263 7.18 1.88 -5.87
N GLU A 264 5.91 1.69 -6.22
CA GLU A 264 4.99 0.72 -5.58
C GLU A 264 4.49 -0.28 -6.64
N PRO A 265 5.31 -1.27 -7.05
CA PRO A 265 4.95 -2.15 -8.17
C PRO A 265 3.68 -2.97 -7.93
N PHE A 266 3.31 -3.21 -6.67
CA PHE A 266 2.10 -3.94 -6.31
C PHE A 266 0.80 -3.15 -6.50
N ASN A 267 0.90 -1.83 -6.73
CA ASN A 267 -0.24 -0.98 -7.07
C ASN A 267 -0.47 -0.87 -8.58
N HIS A 268 0.31 -1.60 -9.41
CA HIS A 268 0.11 -1.65 -10.85
C HIS A 268 -1.24 -2.27 -11.22
N ILE A 269 -1.90 -1.69 -12.22
CA ILE A 269 -3.12 -2.20 -12.85
C ILE A 269 -2.84 -2.27 -14.35
N ASP A 270 -3.14 -3.41 -14.98
CA ASP A 270 -2.97 -3.56 -16.43
C ASP A 270 -3.90 -2.60 -17.19
N PHE A 271 -3.47 -2.11 -18.35
CA PHE A 271 -4.22 -1.10 -19.09
C PHE A 271 -5.59 -1.61 -19.59
N ALA A 272 -5.69 -2.92 -19.84
CA ALA A 272 -6.89 -3.58 -20.31
C ALA A 272 -7.80 -4.07 -19.18
N GLU A 273 -7.31 -4.07 -17.93
CA GLU A 273 -8.10 -4.50 -16.77
C GLU A 273 -9.33 -3.61 -16.61
N ARG A 274 -10.47 -4.22 -16.35
CA ARG A 274 -11.74 -3.57 -16.03
C ARG A 274 -12.03 -3.72 -14.55
N VAL A 275 -12.83 -2.80 -14.01
CA VAL A 275 -13.21 -2.82 -12.58
C VAL A 275 -13.91 -4.12 -12.17
N THR A 276 -14.60 -4.80 -13.11
CA THR A 276 -15.27 -6.09 -12.92
C THR A 276 -14.40 -7.30 -13.19
N ASP A 277 -13.12 -7.13 -13.55
CA ASP A 277 -12.23 -8.27 -13.79
C ASP A 277 -11.72 -8.84 -12.46
N PRO A 278 -11.47 -10.17 -12.39
CA PRO A 278 -10.89 -10.78 -11.21
C PRO A 278 -9.52 -10.20 -10.85
N ILE A 279 -9.26 -10.04 -9.55
CA ILE A 279 -8.02 -9.49 -9.02
C ILE A 279 -7.08 -10.64 -8.71
N GLU A 280 -5.96 -10.73 -9.42
CA GLU A 280 -4.99 -11.82 -9.26
C GLU A 280 -3.87 -11.51 -8.26
N GLY A 281 -3.39 -12.54 -7.57
CA GLY A 281 -2.25 -12.44 -6.66
C GLY A 281 -2.59 -11.87 -5.28
N ARG A 282 -1.66 -12.02 -4.33
CA ARG A 282 -1.88 -11.61 -2.94
C ARG A 282 -2.01 -10.10 -2.80
N GLN A 283 -1.08 -9.34 -3.35
CA GLN A 283 -0.93 -7.92 -3.06
C GLN A 283 -2.06 -7.08 -3.69
N ALA A 284 -2.35 -7.31 -4.97
CA ALA A 284 -3.42 -6.57 -5.67
C ALA A 284 -4.80 -6.75 -5.00
N CYS A 285 -5.05 -7.92 -4.40
CA CYS A 285 -6.30 -8.25 -3.70
C CYS A 285 -6.58 -7.43 -2.42
N HIS A 286 -5.65 -6.58 -1.96
CA HIS A 286 -5.89 -5.74 -0.77
C HIS A 286 -5.28 -4.33 -0.85
N LEU A 287 -4.74 -3.94 -2.01
CA LEU A 287 -4.12 -2.63 -2.24
C LEU A 287 -4.92 -1.83 -3.28
N ALA A 288 -4.31 -0.84 -3.93
CA ALA A 288 -4.97 0.05 -4.89
C ALA A 288 -5.83 -0.67 -5.95
N PRO A 289 -5.44 -1.83 -6.54
CA PRO A 289 -6.30 -2.55 -7.47
C PRO A 289 -7.63 -2.99 -6.85
N ALA A 290 -7.64 -3.46 -5.61
CA ALA A 290 -8.88 -3.79 -4.90
C ALA A 290 -9.67 -2.54 -4.50
N GLU A 291 -9.01 -1.47 -4.06
CA GLU A 291 -9.68 -0.21 -3.69
C GLU A 291 -10.38 0.45 -4.89
N TRP A 292 -9.84 0.29 -6.10
CA TRP A 292 -10.48 0.76 -7.32
C TRP A 292 -11.91 0.20 -7.50
N ARG A 293 -12.20 -1.01 -7.02
CA ARG A 293 -13.53 -1.62 -7.11
C ARG A 293 -14.60 -0.84 -6.33
N LEU A 294 -14.22 -0.24 -5.20
CA LEU A 294 -15.11 0.65 -4.45
C LEU A 294 -15.41 1.92 -5.26
N LEU A 295 -14.38 2.53 -5.85
CA LEU A 295 -14.53 3.77 -6.60
C LEU A 295 -15.39 3.59 -7.85
N GLY A 296 -15.19 2.49 -8.59
CA GLY A 296 -16.05 2.18 -9.72
C GLY A 296 -17.47 1.85 -9.30
N TRP A 297 -17.66 1.12 -8.19
CA TRP A 297 -18.99 0.86 -7.65
C TRP A 297 -19.74 2.14 -7.26
N LEU A 298 -19.08 3.08 -6.57
CA LEU A 298 -19.67 4.37 -6.21
C LEU A 298 -20.17 5.13 -7.45
N GLU A 299 -19.38 5.12 -8.54
CA GLU A 299 -19.79 5.77 -9.78
C GLU A 299 -20.95 5.07 -10.49
N ARG A 300 -20.95 3.73 -10.52
CA ARG A 300 -22.05 2.95 -11.09
C ARG A 300 -23.38 3.22 -10.38
N GLU A 301 -23.34 3.34 -9.06
CA GLU A 301 -24.51 3.63 -8.22
C GLU A 301 -24.78 5.15 -8.07
N GLU A 302 -24.06 6.01 -8.81
CA GLU A 302 -24.23 7.47 -8.82
C GLU A 302 -24.00 8.17 -7.47
N PHE A 303 -23.19 7.57 -6.59
CA PHE A 303 -22.72 8.22 -5.37
C PHE A 303 -21.54 9.12 -5.65
N ALA A 304 -21.74 10.42 -5.49
CA ALA A 304 -20.68 11.40 -5.62
C ALA A 304 -19.79 11.44 -4.36
N TYR A 305 -18.47 11.50 -4.54
CA TYR A 305 -17.49 11.42 -3.46
C TYR A 305 -16.28 12.32 -3.72
N ASP A 306 -15.58 12.65 -2.63
CA ASP A 306 -14.21 13.12 -2.67
C ASP A 306 -13.25 12.01 -2.23
N TYR A 307 -12.07 11.94 -2.86
CA TYR A 307 -11.06 10.92 -2.57
C TYR A 307 -9.83 11.54 -1.93
N TYR A 308 -9.36 10.95 -0.83
CA TYR A 308 -8.22 11.43 -0.06
C TYR A 308 -7.25 10.31 0.26
N ALA A 309 -5.97 10.62 0.44
CA ALA A 309 -5.02 9.74 1.09
C ALA A 309 -5.24 9.79 2.61
N GLU A 310 -4.95 8.71 3.33
CA GLU A 310 -4.86 8.72 4.81
C GLU A 310 -3.89 9.81 5.30
N SER A 311 -2.80 10.07 4.57
CA SER A 311 -1.88 11.16 4.90
C SER A 311 -2.54 12.55 4.92
N HIS A 312 -3.58 12.79 4.12
CA HIS A 312 -4.37 14.03 4.20
C HIS A 312 -5.27 14.08 5.44
N LEU A 313 -5.71 12.94 5.98
CA LEU A 313 -6.42 12.90 7.27
C LEU A 313 -5.45 13.17 8.43
N ASP A 314 -4.25 12.61 8.36
CA ASP A 314 -3.23 12.80 9.38
C ASP A 314 -2.79 14.26 9.50
N ASP A 315 -2.42 14.91 8.39
CA ASP A 315 -1.96 16.30 8.37
C ASP A 315 -3.08 17.34 8.59
N GLY A 316 -4.35 16.91 8.52
CA GLY A 316 -5.53 17.75 8.72
C GLY A 316 -6.05 18.44 7.46
N THR A 317 -5.52 18.12 6.28
CA THR A 317 -6.04 18.55 4.97
C THR A 317 -7.48 18.07 4.75
N LEU A 318 -7.80 16.85 5.16
CA LEU A 318 -9.18 16.35 5.23
C LEU A 318 -9.86 16.87 6.50
N ASP A 319 -10.74 17.86 6.36
CA ASP A 319 -11.62 18.32 7.43
C ASP A 319 -12.91 17.47 7.45
N LEU A 320 -12.98 16.49 8.37
CA LEU A 320 -14.11 15.59 8.51
C LEU A 320 -15.45 16.31 8.75
N ARG A 321 -15.44 17.52 9.33
CA ARG A 321 -16.66 18.31 9.58
C ARG A 321 -17.37 18.75 8.31
N ALA A 322 -16.67 18.73 7.17
CA ALA A 322 -17.26 19.05 5.87
C ALA A 322 -18.01 17.86 5.24
N TYR A 323 -17.91 16.67 5.83
CA TYR A 323 -18.46 15.43 5.28
C TYR A 323 -19.55 14.88 6.19
N ARG A 324 -20.52 14.19 5.58
CA ARG A 324 -21.52 13.38 6.30
C ARG A 324 -21.00 11.97 6.54
N VAL A 325 -20.29 11.41 5.56
CA VAL A 325 -19.84 10.03 5.56
C VAL A 325 -18.35 9.93 5.26
N LEU A 326 -17.63 9.14 6.06
CA LEU A 326 -16.28 8.68 5.77
C LEU A 326 -16.33 7.19 5.42
N ILE A 327 -15.72 6.80 4.30
CA ILE A 327 -15.60 5.40 3.89
C ILE A 327 -14.14 4.96 3.97
N LEU A 328 -13.89 3.90 4.74
CA LEU A 328 -12.61 3.20 4.80
C LEU A 328 -12.66 1.96 3.90
N SER A 329 -11.68 1.83 3.01
CA SER A 329 -11.71 0.86 1.92
C SER A 329 -10.80 -0.34 2.19
N VAL A 330 -11.29 -1.56 1.94
CA VAL A 330 -10.52 -2.81 1.77
C VAL A 330 -9.61 -3.22 2.95
N HIS A 331 -8.49 -2.54 3.18
CA HIS A 331 -7.46 -2.94 4.15
C HIS A 331 -6.71 -1.74 4.77
N PRO A 332 -7.38 -0.91 5.59
CA PRO A 332 -6.79 0.25 6.25
C PRO A 332 -6.00 -0.14 7.52
N GLU A 333 -5.04 -1.06 7.42
CA GLU A 333 -4.35 -1.69 8.56
C GLU A 333 -3.45 -0.75 9.37
N TYR A 334 -2.84 0.24 8.72
CA TYR A 334 -1.79 1.09 9.31
C TYR A 334 -2.29 2.51 9.49
N TRP A 335 -2.44 2.95 10.74
CA TRP A 335 -3.02 4.25 11.06
C TRP A 335 -2.17 5.03 12.05
N THR A 336 -2.09 6.35 11.92
CA THR A 336 -1.55 7.17 13.00
C THR A 336 -2.60 7.28 14.11
N ARG A 337 -2.14 7.35 15.37
CA ARG A 337 -3.03 7.61 16.51
C ARG A 337 -3.87 8.87 16.31
N ARG A 338 -3.27 9.91 15.72
CA ARG A 338 -3.96 11.18 15.43
C ARG A 338 -5.14 10.99 14.48
N MET A 339 -5.01 10.15 13.44
CA MET A 339 -6.14 9.85 12.56
C MET A 339 -7.26 9.13 13.32
N TYR A 340 -6.90 8.13 14.14
CA TYR A 340 -7.85 7.40 14.98
C TYR A 340 -8.65 8.35 15.88
N ASP A 341 -7.95 9.20 16.65
CA ASP A 341 -8.55 10.18 17.56
C ASP A 341 -9.50 11.14 16.83
N ARG A 342 -9.11 11.62 15.64
CA ARG A 342 -9.93 12.53 14.83
C ARG A 342 -11.24 11.87 14.39
N VAL A 343 -11.17 10.65 13.87
CA VAL A 343 -12.36 9.92 13.40
C VAL A 343 -13.23 9.53 14.59
N LYS A 344 -12.64 9.06 15.69
CA LYS A 344 -13.38 8.71 16.89
C LYS A 344 -14.12 9.91 17.46
N ARG A 345 -13.46 11.05 17.61
CA ARG A 345 -14.12 12.29 18.04
C ARG A 345 -15.24 12.68 17.09
N TRP A 346 -14.99 12.67 15.78
CA TRP A 346 -15.99 13.04 14.78
C TRP A 346 -17.25 12.15 14.87
N VAL A 347 -17.09 10.84 15.02
CA VAL A 347 -18.20 9.88 15.13
C VAL A 347 -18.94 9.98 16.48
N PHE A 348 -18.21 10.08 17.59
CA PHE A 348 -18.80 10.00 18.92
C PHE A 348 -19.28 11.35 19.47
N GLU A 349 -18.73 12.45 19.00
CA GLU A 349 -18.99 13.80 19.54
C GLU A 349 -19.58 14.76 18.50
N GLU A 350 -19.31 14.56 17.20
CA GLU A 350 -19.68 15.52 16.14
C GLU A 350 -20.77 14.99 15.19
N GLY A 351 -21.30 13.78 15.44
CA GLY A 351 -22.38 13.19 14.64
C GLY A 351 -21.93 12.55 13.32
N GLY A 352 -20.63 12.29 13.17
CA GLY A 352 -20.04 11.68 11.98
C GLY A 352 -20.52 10.25 11.72
N ARG A 353 -20.57 9.86 10.44
CA ARG A 353 -21.00 8.52 10.03
C ARG A 353 -19.87 7.77 9.31
N LEU A 354 -19.50 6.60 9.80
CA LEU A 354 -18.36 5.83 9.35
C LEU A 354 -18.81 4.53 8.68
N MET A 355 -18.39 4.32 7.43
CA MET A 355 -18.50 3.02 6.76
C MET A 355 -17.12 2.37 6.68
N TYR A 356 -16.94 1.25 7.37
CA TYR A 356 -15.75 0.44 7.29
C TYR A 356 -16.01 -0.79 6.40
N LEU A 357 -15.56 -0.70 5.15
CA LEU A 357 -15.80 -1.70 4.11
C LEU A 357 -14.58 -2.63 3.91
N GLY A 358 -13.78 -2.83 4.95
CA GLY A 358 -12.55 -3.62 4.91
C GLY A 358 -12.44 -4.65 6.02
N GLY A 359 -11.29 -5.33 6.09
CA GLY A 359 -10.87 -6.23 7.16
C GLY A 359 -9.48 -5.85 7.70
N ASN A 360 -9.16 -6.25 8.93
CA ASN A 360 -7.91 -5.92 9.63
C ASN A 360 -7.57 -4.42 9.66
N GLY A 361 -8.60 -3.59 9.80
CA GLY A 361 -8.50 -2.15 9.82
C GLY A 361 -7.95 -1.64 11.16
N LEU A 362 -7.13 -0.59 11.08
CA LEU A 362 -6.63 0.17 12.22
C LEU A 362 -5.79 -0.67 13.19
N ASN A 363 -5.25 -1.80 12.72
CA ASN A 363 -4.57 -2.77 13.57
C ASN A 363 -3.24 -2.26 14.12
N CYS A 364 -2.51 -1.41 13.39
CA CYS A 364 -1.14 -1.00 13.74
C CYS A 364 -0.97 0.52 13.76
N GLU A 365 -0.50 1.05 14.90
CA GLU A 365 -0.07 2.44 14.97
C GLU A 365 1.16 2.67 14.07
N VAL A 366 1.14 3.75 13.30
CA VAL A 366 2.32 4.26 12.58
C VAL A 366 2.63 5.71 12.94
N GLU A 367 3.91 6.06 12.82
CA GLU A 367 4.42 7.42 12.92
C GLU A 367 4.88 7.89 11.53
N LEU A 368 4.36 9.04 11.07
CA LEU A 368 4.84 9.72 9.87
C LEU A 368 5.91 10.75 10.27
N ARG A 369 7.09 10.65 9.66
CA ARG A 369 8.24 11.51 9.98
C ARG A 369 8.38 12.68 9.02
N PRO A 370 8.96 13.81 9.46
CA PRO A 370 9.18 14.98 8.61
C PRO A 370 10.07 14.71 7.38
N ASP A 371 10.89 13.66 7.43
CA ASP A 371 11.75 13.23 6.32
C ASP A 371 11.01 12.44 5.23
N GLY A 372 9.69 12.29 5.34
CA GLY A 372 8.88 11.55 4.36
C GLY A 372 8.96 10.03 4.52
N SER A 373 9.35 9.54 5.70
CA SER A 373 9.36 8.13 6.06
C SER A 373 8.30 7.76 7.11
N MET A 374 7.98 6.47 7.18
CA MET A 374 6.97 5.91 8.09
C MET A 374 7.58 4.84 8.99
N VAL A 375 7.28 4.89 10.29
CA VAL A 375 7.62 3.80 11.24
C VAL A 375 6.36 3.03 11.60
N CYS A 376 6.39 1.71 11.45
CA CYS A 376 5.35 0.83 11.96
C CYS A 376 5.67 0.41 13.40
N HIS A 377 4.79 0.72 14.35
CA HIS A 377 4.94 0.28 15.73
C HIS A 377 4.39 -1.14 15.89
N ASN A 378 5.14 -2.13 15.39
CA ASN A 378 4.69 -3.51 15.46
C ASN A 378 4.79 -4.14 16.85
N GLU A 379 5.54 -3.52 17.76
CA GLU A 379 5.90 -4.08 19.06
C GLU A 379 6.66 -5.42 18.95
N LYS A 380 6.96 -6.04 20.09
CA LYS A 380 7.64 -7.35 20.17
C LYS A 380 6.62 -8.46 20.42
N LEU A 381 5.88 -8.82 19.38
CA LEU A 381 4.77 -9.74 19.48
C LEU A 381 5.23 -11.20 19.65
N ARG A 382 4.37 -12.01 20.28
CA ARG A 382 4.54 -13.46 20.45
C ARG A 382 3.56 -14.27 19.60
N GLY A 383 2.57 -13.61 19.00
CA GLY A 383 1.53 -14.18 18.15
C GLY A 383 0.48 -13.13 17.81
N LEU A 384 -0.47 -13.48 16.94
CA LEU A 384 -1.60 -12.62 16.54
C LEU A 384 -2.87 -12.89 17.36
N SER A 385 -2.85 -13.85 18.29
CA SER A 385 -3.93 -14.03 19.25
C SER A 385 -3.84 -12.98 20.36
N VAL A 386 -4.93 -12.79 21.10
CA VAL A 386 -4.96 -11.91 22.29
C VAL A 386 -3.83 -12.24 23.27
N GLU A 387 -3.57 -13.53 23.51
CA GLU A 387 -2.44 -13.97 24.34
C GLU A 387 -1.09 -13.54 23.75
N GLY A 388 -0.89 -13.75 22.44
CA GLY A 388 0.34 -13.38 21.72
C GLY A 388 0.59 -11.87 21.68
N LEU A 389 -0.48 -11.07 21.79
CA LEU A 389 -0.49 -9.62 21.88
C LEU A 389 -0.39 -9.11 23.32
N GLY A 390 -0.29 -9.99 24.33
CA GLY A 390 -0.14 -9.59 25.74
C GLY A 390 -1.44 -9.15 26.42
N GLY A 391 -2.58 -9.68 25.99
CA GLY A 391 -3.92 -9.34 26.51
C GLY A 391 -4.64 -8.26 25.71
N PHE A 392 -4.02 -7.77 24.63
CA PHE A 392 -4.57 -6.75 23.74
C PHE A 392 -5.12 -7.38 22.45
N GLU A 393 -5.96 -6.63 21.74
CA GLU A 393 -6.66 -7.12 20.54
C GLU A 393 -5.91 -6.81 19.23
N SER A 394 -5.01 -5.82 19.25
CA SER A 394 -4.23 -5.38 18.09
C SER A 394 -2.95 -4.64 18.50
N ARG A 395 -2.10 -4.29 17.53
CA ARG A 395 -0.89 -3.47 17.76
C ARG A 395 -1.26 -2.02 18.14
N LEU A 396 -2.34 -1.47 17.61
CA LEU A 396 -2.88 -0.16 18.01
C LEU A 396 -3.37 -0.23 19.46
N HIS A 397 -4.07 -1.31 19.84
CA HIS A 397 -4.57 -1.49 21.21
C HIS A 397 -3.45 -1.54 22.25
N ILE A 398 -2.30 -2.14 21.93
CA ILE A 398 -1.13 -2.12 22.84
C ILE A 398 -0.72 -0.69 23.21
N ARG A 399 -0.89 0.27 22.29
CA ARG A 399 -0.33 1.62 22.41
C ARG A 399 -1.36 2.70 22.71
N HIS A 400 -2.64 2.42 22.48
CA HIS A 400 -3.71 3.39 22.56
C HIS A 400 -5.02 2.77 23.08
N GLU A 401 -5.84 2.17 22.23
CA GLU A 401 -7.05 1.43 22.59
C GLU A 401 -7.48 0.50 21.44
N SER A 402 -8.41 -0.42 21.70
CA SER A 402 -8.94 -1.29 20.65
C SER A 402 -9.67 -0.49 19.56
N GLU A 403 -9.36 -0.79 18.31
CA GLU A 403 -10.11 -0.33 17.14
C GLU A 403 -11.58 -0.73 17.19
N ALA A 404 -11.93 -1.81 17.91
CA ALA A 404 -13.32 -2.23 18.10
C ALA A 404 -14.18 -1.17 18.79
N ASN A 405 -13.58 -0.25 19.58
CA ASN A 405 -14.32 0.88 20.15
C ASN A 405 -14.86 1.84 19.07
N LEU A 406 -14.23 1.89 17.90
CA LEU A 406 -14.60 2.77 16.79
C LEU A 406 -15.22 2.00 15.61
N LEU A 407 -14.73 0.81 15.30
CA LEU A 407 -15.22 0.01 14.18
C LEU A 407 -16.35 -0.94 14.60
N GLY A 408 -16.52 -1.20 15.90
CA GLY A 408 -17.40 -2.24 16.41
C GLY A 408 -16.91 -3.67 16.14
N VAL A 409 -15.79 -3.85 15.46
CA VAL A 409 -15.15 -5.14 15.16
C VAL A 409 -13.63 -5.00 15.22
N VAL A 410 -12.93 -6.11 15.42
CA VAL A 410 -11.47 -6.21 15.40
C VAL A 410 -11.04 -7.52 14.73
N PHE A 411 -9.88 -7.50 14.08
CA PHE A 411 -9.29 -8.67 13.46
C PHE A 411 -9.11 -9.82 14.44
N THR A 412 -9.40 -11.05 13.97
CA THR A 412 -8.95 -12.25 14.67
C THR A 412 -8.24 -13.20 13.71
N PRO A 413 -7.29 -14.03 14.21
CA PRO A 413 -6.64 -15.04 13.38
C PRO A 413 -7.62 -16.08 12.79
N ALA A 414 -8.76 -16.31 13.45
CA ALA A 414 -9.79 -17.22 12.95
C ALA A 414 -10.39 -16.66 11.64
N GLY A 415 -10.36 -17.48 10.58
CA GLY A 415 -10.82 -17.08 9.25
C GLY A 415 -9.78 -16.37 8.37
N ALA A 416 -8.58 -16.07 8.89
CA ALA A 416 -7.50 -15.54 8.08
C ALA A 416 -7.18 -16.51 6.91
N MET A 417 -6.96 -15.94 5.73
CA MET A 417 -6.71 -16.64 4.46
C MET A 417 -7.86 -17.53 3.92
N THR A 418 -9.08 -17.36 4.43
CA THR A 418 -10.28 -18.08 3.92
C THR A 418 -11.20 -17.15 3.12
N GLY A 419 -12.23 -17.69 2.46
CA GLY A 419 -13.26 -16.92 1.74
C GLY A 419 -14.60 -17.67 1.74
N ALA A 420 -15.71 -16.97 2.03
CA ALA A 420 -17.05 -17.52 2.12
C ALA A 420 -18.13 -16.43 1.91
N PRO A 421 -19.39 -16.77 1.58
CA PRO A 421 -20.50 -15.82 1.64
C PRO A 421 -20.86 -15.46 3.09
N TYR A 422 -21.68 -14.44 3.26
CA TYR A 422 -22.34 -14.08 4.52
C TYR A 422 -23.68 -14.78 4.64
N ARG A 423 -24.09 -15.09 5.88
CA ARG A 423 -25.45 -15.47 6.25
C ARG A 423 -26.13 -14.32 6.99
N VAL A 424 -27.35 -14.00 6.58
CA VAL A 424 -28.17 -12.94 7.20
C VAL A 424 -28.65 -13.38 8.58
N LEU A 425 -28.49 -12.51 9.58
CA LEU A 425 -28.96 -12.72 10.96
C LEU A 425 -30.19 -11.85 11.28
N ASP A 426 -30.26 -10.64 10.75
CA ASP A 426 -31.41 -9.74 10.90
C ASP A 426 -31.81 -9.13 9.55
N ALA A 427 -32.72 -9.81 8.83
CA ALA A 427 -33.24 -9.33 7.55
C ALA A 427 -34.26 -8.19 7.67
N ASP A 428 -34.83 -7.96 8.85
CA ASP A 428 -35.81 -6.89 9.09
C ASP A 428 -35.10 -5.52 9.23
N HIS A 429 -33.78 -5.53 9.48
CA HIS A 429 -32.98 -4.32 9.50
C HIS A 429 -33.00 -3.59 8.15
N TRP A 430 -33.13 -2.26 8.18
CA TRP A 430 -33.28 -1.41 6.99
C TRP A 430 -32.12 -1.54 5.98
N ALA A 431 -30.94 -1.99 6.42
CA ALA A 431 -29.80 -2.26 5.54
C ALA A 431 -30.12 -3.34 4.48
N PHE A 432 -31.04 -4.26 4.77
CA PHE A 432 -31.49 -5.29 3.83
C PHE A 432 -32.75 -4.92 3.04
N ALA A 433 -33.25 -3.69 3.17
CA ALA A 433 -34.45 -3.24 2.47
C ALA A 433 -34.32 -3.43 0.94
N GLY A 434 -35.36 -4.02 0.32
CA GLY A 434 -35.39 -4.26 -1.12
C GLY A 434 -34.41 -5.32 -1.64
N THR A 435 -33.68 -6.04 -0.77
CA THR A 435 -32.81 -7.15 -1.19
C THR A 435 -33.59 -8.44 -1.46
N GLY A 436 -34.74 -8.62 -0.81
CA GLY A 436 -35.52 -9.87 -0.83
C GLY A 436 -34.93 -10.99 0.02
N LEU A 437 -33.79 -10.76 0.69
CA LEU A 437 -33.15 -11.72 1.60
C LEU A 437 -33.98 -11.89 2.88
N LYS A 438 -33.92 -13.09 3.44
CA LYS A 438 -34.51 -13.47 4.72
C LYS A 438 -33.43 -13.88 5.71
N THR A 439 -33.73 -13.81 7.01
CA THR A 439 -32.83 -14.35 8.04
C THR A 439 -32.53 -15.83 7.75
N GLY A 440 -31.25 -16.16 7.70
CA GLY A 440 -30.76 -17.48 7.30
C GLY A 440 -30.29 -17.60 5.85
N ASP A 441 -30.70 -16.69 4.96
CA ASP A 441 -30.24 -16.67 3.57
C ASP A 441 -28.76 -16.30 3.47
N GLU A 442 -28.11 -16.77 2.41
CA GLU A 442 -26.71 -16.49 2.10
C GLU A 442 -26.59 -15.43 1.00
N PHE A 443 -25.57 -14.57 1.08
CA PHE A 443 -25.29 -13.54 0.07
C PHE A 443 -23.81 -13.20 0.00
N GLY A 444 -23.37 -12.56 -1.09
CA GLY A 444 -21.95 -12.27 -1.30
C GLY A 444 -21.18 -13.49 -1.78
N GLU A 445 -21.79 -14.34 -2.61
CA GLU A 445 -21.13 -15.51 -3.21
C GLU A 445 -20.17 -15.10 -4.34
N LEU A 446 -20.47 -14.00 -5.04
CA LEU A 446 -19.68 -13.51 -6.15
C LEU A 446 -18.60 -12.54 -5.66
N SER A 447 -17.33 -12.87 -5.88
CA SER A 447 -16.21 -12.00 -5.52
C SER A 447 -15.11 -12.05 -6.58
N LEU A 448 -14.50 -10.89 -6.84
CA LEU A 448 -13.37 -10.76 -7.76
C LEU A 448 -12.03 -11.20 -7.13
N HIS A 449 -11.99 -11.46 -5.82
CA HIS A 449 -10.75 -11.78 -5.09
C HIS A 449 -10.24 -13.20 -5.40
N ARG A 450 -9.10 -13.32 -6.09
CA ARG A 450 -8.53 -14.64 -6.46
C ARG A 450 -7.57 -15.21 -5.42
N ARG A 451 -7.11 -14.43 -4.44
CA ARG A 451 -6.19 -14.96 -3.42
C ARG A 451 -6.93 -15.84 -2.40
N CYS A 452 -8.14 -15.44 -2.03
CA CYS A 452 -9.03 -16.12 -1.09
C CYS A 452 -10.44 -16.19 -1.72
N PRO A 453 -10.67 -17.09 -2.70
CA PRO A 453 -11.97 -17.23 -3.34
C PRO A 453 -13.01 -17.81 -2.36
N GLY A 454 -14.29 -17.64 -2.69
CA GLY A 454 -15.40 -18.28 -1.96
C GLY A 454 -16.49 -17.32 -1.51
N GLY A 455 -16.25 -16.00 -1.53
CA GLY A 455 -17.27 -14.99 -1.29
C GLY A 455 -16.74 -13.73 -0.60
N ALA A 456 -17.67 -12.88 -0.18
CA ALA A 456 -17.43 -11.53 0.32
C ALA A 456 -16.86 -11.47 1.75
N SER A 457 -16.90 -12.56 2.53
CA SER A 457 -16.28 -12.67 3.86
C SER A 457 -14.95 -13.42 3.74
N GLY A 458 -13.80 -12.73 3.83
CA GLY A 458 -12.53 -13.41 3.65
C GLY A 458 -11.26 -12.57 3.60
N HIS A 459 -10.17 -13.27 3.32
CA HIS A 459 -8.76 -12.89 3.38
C HIS A 459 -8.29 -12.52 4.79
N GLU A 460 -8.86 -11.50 5.41
CA GLU A 460 -8.73 -11.22 6.84
C GLU A 460 -10.09 -10.73 7.33
N THR A 461 -10.50 -11.19 8.52
CA THR A 461 -11.89 -11.07 8.96
C THR A 461 -11.98 -10.58 10.40
N ASP A 462 -12.89 -9.65 10.63
CA ASP A 462 -13.06 -8.96 11.90
C ASP A 462 -14.38 -9.37 12.54
N LYS A 463 -14.39 -9.46 13.88
CA LYS A 463 -15.56 -9.82 14.68
C LYS A 463 -15.70 -8.86 15.87
N ARG A 464 -16.88 -8.82 16.49
CA ARG A 464 -17.03 -8.11 17.77
C ARG A 464 -16.12 -8.72 18.83
N SER A 465 -15.75 -7.88 19.79
CA SER A 465 -14.91 -8.20 20.94
C SER A 465 -15.47 -7.57 22.21
N PRO A 466 -14.91 -7.88 23.40
CA PRO A 466 -15.28 -7.18 24.64
C PRO A 466 -15.13 -5.65 24.59
N SER A 467 -14.29 -5.11 23.69
CA SER A 467 -14.15 -3.67 23.47
C SER A 467 -15.17 -3.08 22.49
N SER A 468 -15.98 -3.90 21.81
CA SER A 468 -17.03 -3.39 20.93
C SER A 468 -18.12 -2.69 21.74
N PRO A 469 -18.77 -1.63 21.20
CA PRO A 469 -19.91 -0.99 21.85
C PRO A 469 -20.98 -2.03 22.24
N PRO A 470 -21.50 -2.02 23.48
CA PRO A 470 -22.44 -3.04 23.95
C PRO A 470 -23.71 -3.20 23.12
N HIS A 471 -24.11 -2.13 22.44
CA HIS A 471 -25.29 -2.07 21.56
C HIS A 471 -24.96 -2.31 20.08
N ALA A 472 -23.75 -2.75 19.74
CA ALA A 472 -23.40 -3.14 18.37
C ALA A 472 -24.22 -4.35 17.90
N HIS A 473 -25.01 -4.14 16.85
CA HIS A 473 -25.93 -5.12 16.27
C HIS A 473 -25.22 -5.87 15.14
N VAL A 474 -25.15 -7.20 15.21
CA VAL A 474 -24.67 -8.06 14.09
C VAL A 474 -25.80 -8.37 13.12
N LEU A 475 -25.67 -7.86 11.91
CA LEU A 475 -26.66 -7.99 10.83
C LEU A 475 -26.46 -9.27 10.01
N ALA A 476 -25.22 -9.71 9.85
CA ALA A 476 -24.85 -10.91 9.13
C ALA A 476 -23.47 -11.43 9.58
N ARG A 477 -23.20 -12.72 9.33
CA ARG A 477 -21.92 -13.36 9.65
C ARG A 477 -21.42 -14.23 8.50
N GLY A 478 -20.13 -14.14 8.20
CA GLY A 478 -19.46 -15.00 7.23
C GLY A 478 -19.51 -16.49 7.59
N LEU A 479 -19.52 -17.35 6.58
CA LEU A 479 -19.55 -18.81 6.74
C LEU A 479 -18.15 -19.45 6.68
N ASN A 480 -17.13 -18.68 7.03
CA ASN A 480 -15.76 -19.16 7.05
C ASN A 480 -15.60 -20.27 8.12
N PRO A 481 -14.67 -21.22 7.92
CA PRO A 481 -14.42 -22.29 8.88
C PRO A 481 -14.10 -21.79 10.29
N ASP A 482 -14.31 -22.66 11.29
CA ASP A 482 -13.94 -22.45 12.70
C ASP A 482 -14.54 -21.18 13.32
N ASP A 483 -15.78 -20.83 12.95
CA ASP A 483 -16.45 -19.57 13.32
C ASP A 483 -15.61 -18.33 12.97
N GLY A 484 -14.75 -18.46 11.96
CA GLY A 484 -13.83 -17.43 11.50
C GLY A 484 -14.48 -16.35 10.62
N GLY A 485 -15.80 -16.34 10.46
CA GLY A 485 -16.48 -15.41 9.56
C GLY A 485 -16.39 -13.96 10.00
N ALA A 486 -16.34 -13.04 9.03
CA ALA A 486 -16.51 -11.61 9.30
C ALA A 486 -17.91 -11.32 9.86
N GLU A 487 -18.02 -10.38 10.78
CA GLU A 487 -19.32 -9.89 11.26
C GLU A 487 -19.66 -8.54 10.62
N ILE A 488 -20.82 -8.46 9.95
CA ILE A 488 -21.39 -7.17 9.53
C ILE A 488 -22.09 -6.58 10.73
N VAL A 489 -21.63 -5.43 11.22
CA VAL A 489 -22.18 -4.77 12.42
C VAL A 489 -22.59 -3.33 12.16
N THR A 490 -23.54 -2.86 12.94
CA THR A 490 -23.95 -1.45 12.97
C THR A 490 -24.21 -0.96 14.38
N TYR A 491 -23.97 0.32 14.65
CA TYR A 491 -24.42 1.00 15.86
C TYR A 491 -24.47 2.53 15.68
N ASP A 492 -25.28 3.17 16.52
CA ASP A 492 -25.37 4.63 16.60
C ASP A 492 -24.65 5.17 17.85
N THR A 493 -24.28 6.44 17.85
CA THR A 493 -23.72 7.16 19.00
C THR A 493 -24.75 8.13 19.59
N PRO A 494 -24.66 8.48 20.88
CA PRO A 494 -25.57 9.46 21.49
C PRO A 494 -25.56 10.83 20.81
N ALA A 495 -24.47 11.20 20.14
CA ALA A 495 -24.33 12.44 19.38
C ALA A 495 -24.97 12.38 17.97
N GLY A 496 -25.61 11.27 17.60
CA GLY A 496 -26.22 11.07 16.28
C GLY A 496 -25.25 10.59 15.20
N GLY A 497 -24.03 10.20 15.58
CA GLY A 497 -23.11 9.51 14.68
C GLY A 497 -23.50 8.05 14.51
N ALA A 498 -22.94 7.39 13.50
CA ALA A 498 -23.26 6.00 13.18
C ALA A 498 -22.05 5.27 12.59
N VAL A 499 -21.96 3.97 12.81
CA VAL A 499 -20.91 3.11 12.25
C VAL A 499 -21.55 1.90 11.60
N PHE A 500 -21.11 1.58 10.39
CA PHE A 500 -21.40 0.32 9.70
C PHE A 500 -20.09 -0.33 9.27
N SER A 501 -19.88 -1.57 9.68
CA SER A 501 -18.62 -2.31 9.45
C SER A 501 -18.91 -3.66 8.84
N VAL A 502 -18.13 -4.06 7.83
CA VAL A 502 -18.29 -5.37 7.16
C VAL A 502 -17.28 -6.42 7.60
N GLY A 503 -16.16 -5.96 8.16
CA GLY A 503 -15.11 -6.80 8.75
C GLY A 503 -14.44 -7.77 7.79
N SER A 504 -14.30 -7.44 6.50
CA SER A 504 -13.73 -8.34 5.48
C SER A 504 -13.00 -7.59 4.37
N ILE A 505 -11.77 -8.01 4.07
CA ILE A 505 -11.02 -7.51 2.90
C ILE A 505 -11.71 -7.89 1.57
N ASN A 506 -12.38 -9.06 1.52
CA ASN A 506 -13.04 -9.53 0.30
C ASN A 506 -14.30 -8.73 -0.09
N TYR A 507 -14.85 -7.92 0.82
CA TYR A 507 -16.17 -7.31 0.66
C TYR A 507 -16.23 -6.38 -0.55
N VAL A 508 -15.27 -5.45 -0.65
CA VAL A 508 -15.21 -4.46 -1.75
C VAL A 508 -15.01 -5.13 -3.11
N ALA A 509 -14.26 -6.24 -3.18
CA ALA A 509 -14.09 -7.01 -4.41
C ALA A 509 -15.40 -7.67 -4.90
N SER A 510 -16.44 -7.67 -4.08
CA SER A 510 -17.75 -8.25 -4.39
C SER A 510 -18.77 -7.19 -4.84
N LEU A 511 -18.55 -5.90 -4.50
CA LEU A 511 -19.44 -4.78 -4.86
C LEU A 511 -19.78 -4.68 -6.36
N PRO A 512 -18.82 -4.84 -7.30
CA PRO A 512 -19.12 -4.68 -8.72
C PRO A 512 -19.94 -5.83 -9.30
N VAL A 513 -19.96 -7.00 -8.65
CA VAL A 513 -20.46 -8.26 -9.24
C VAL A 513 -21.57 -8.96 -8.45
N ASP A 514 -21.73 -8.65 -7.17
CA ASP A 514 -22.78 -9.21 -6.31
C ASP A 514 -23.88 -8.17 -6.02
N GLY A 515 -25.08 -8.45 -6.51
CA GLY A 515 -26.22 -7.53 -6.40
C GLY A 515 -26.70 -7.31 -4.96
N HIS A 516 -26.56 -8.31 -4.08
CA HIS A 516 -26.98 -8.20 -2.68
C HIS A 516 -25.96 -7.38 -1.88
N VAL A 517 -24.67 -7.66 -2.03
CA VAL A 517 -23.58 -6.85 -1.44
C VAL A 517 -23.73 -5.39 -1.86
N SER A 518 -23.94 -5.15 -3.16
CA SER A 518 -24.18 -3.81 -3.70
C SER A 518 -25.40 -3.14 -3.06
N ARG A 519 -26.56 -3.81 -3.03
CA ARG A 519 -27.79 -3.22 -2.49
C ARG A 519 -27.68 -2.89 -1.00
N VAL A 520 -27.11 -3.79 -0.19
CA VAL A 520 -26.90 -3.55 1.25
C VAL A 520 -26.00 -2.34 1.47
N THR A 521 -24.89 -2.25 0.73
CA THR A 521 -23.96 -1.11 0.84
C THR A 521 -24.62 0.21 0.43
N ALA A 522 -25.40 0.20 -0.66
CA ALA A 522 -26.13 1.38 -1.12
C ALA A 522 -27.18 1.83 -0.10
N ASN A 523 -27.94 0.90 0.51
CA ASN A 523 -28.90 1.20 1.56
C ASN A 523 -28.25 1.92 2.75
N VAL A 524 -27.09 1.44 3.20
CA VAL A 524 -26.29 2.08 4.26
C VAL A 524 -25.86 3.48 3.85
N LEU A 525 -25.31 3.64 2.66
CA LEU A 525 -24.84 4.94 2.22
C LEU A 525 -25.99 5.95 2.03
N TRP A 526 -27.14 5.55 1.48
CA TRP A 526 -28.34 6.40 1.42
C TRP A 526 -28.78 6.82 2.82
N ARG A 527 -28.90 5.88 3.75
CA ARG A 527 -29.28 6.18 5.13
C ARG A 527 -28.28 7.10 5.83
N PHE A 528 -26.99 6.93 5.56
CA PHE A 528 -25.94 7.79 6.10
C PHE A 528 -25.83 9.14 5.38
N LEU A 529 -26.54 9.35 4.27
CA LEU A 529 -26.63 10.64 3.59
C LEU A 529 -27.87 11.45 3.94
N GLU A 530 -28.89 10.85 4.57
CA GLU A 530 -30.07 11.55 5.10
C GLU A 530 -29.71 12.50 6.25
#